data_AF-A0A3N6GB70-F1
#
_entry.id   AF-A0A3N6GB70-F1
#
_cell.length_a   1.000
_cell.length_b   1.000
_cell.length_c   1.000
_cell.angle_alpha   90.00
_cell.angle_beta   90.00
_cell.angle_gamma   90.00
#
_symmetry.space_group_name_H-M   'P 1'
#
loop_
_entity.id
_entity.type
_entity.pdbx_description
1 polymer ?
#
loop_
_entity_poly.entity_id
_entity_poly.type
_entity_poly.pdbx_seq_one_letter_code
_entity_poly.pdbx_strand_id
1 'polypeptide(L)'
;MSPVVEVRARARLITDGPLTRPVPVDLRYDPADERRTVHIRLPDGTDWAFGRDLLERGLRTPIERGAVRVWPCGRTQLIVELHSTDGVEVFQFEIRTLIRFLARTHAQTPATSPDADREPQPPARTTARPERGAQPARG
;
A
#
# COMPACT_ATOMS: atom_id res chain seq x y z
N MET A 1 14.78 17.78 -2.59
CA MET A 1 14.68 16.63 -3.52
C MET A 1 14.79 15.37 -2.68
N SER A 2 13.68 14.64 -2.50
CA SER A 2 13.73 13.33 -1.83
C SER A 2 14.42 12.34 -2.78
N PRO A 3 15.34 11.49 -2.31
CA PRO A 3 16.04 10.57 -3.17
C PRO A 3 15.10 9.49 -3.72
N VAL A 4 15.49 8.86 -4.83
CA VAL A 4 14.78 7.71 -5.36
C VAL A 4 15.01 6.51 -4.43
N VAL A 5 13.93 5.76 -4.17
CA VAL A 5 14.00 4.51 -3.41
C VAL A 5 14.28 3.38 -4.35
N GLU A 6 15.37 2.66 -4.13
CA GLU A 6 15.72 1.47 -4.89
C GLU A 6 16.08 0.32 -3.94
N VAL A 7 15.47 -0.84 -4.17
CA VAL A 7 15.69 -2.05 -3.37
C VAL A 7 15.85 -3.25 -4.29
N ARG A 8 17.05 -3.84 -4.24
CA ARG A 8 17.30 -5.18 -4.82
C ARG A 8 16.54 -6.23 -4.04
N ALA A 9 15.70 -6.99 -4.74
CA ALA A 9 14.93 -8.09 -4.21
C ALA A 9 15.14 -9.37 -5.03
N ARG A 10 14.73 -10.50 -4.48
CA ARG A 10 14.56 -11.74 -5.23
C ARG A 10 13.06 -12.01 -5.34
N ALA A 11 12.59 -12.21 -6.57
CA ALA A 11 11.27 -12.70 -6.86
C ALA A 11 11.37 -14.13 -7.41
N ARG A 12 10.29 -14.89 -7.32
CA ARG A 12 10.13 -16.10 -8.12
C ARG A 12 9.19 -15.75 -9.27
N LEU A 13 9.70 -15.83 -10.49
CA LEU A 13 8.93 -15.57 -11.70
C LEU A 13 8.30 -16.88 -12.17
N ILE A 14 6.98 -16.84 -12.34
CA ILE A 14 6.13 -17.92 -12.80
C ILE A 14 5.53 -17.42 -14.12
N THR A 15 5.99 -17.99 -15.24
CA THR A 15 5.45 -17.72 -16.58
C THR A 15 4.79 -18.99 -17.11
N ASP A 16 4.10 -18.91 -18.24
CA ASP A 16 3.46 -20.07 -18.92
C ASP A 16 4.46 -21.15 -19.40
N GLY A 17 5.77 -20.93 -19.25
CA GLY A 17 6.81 -21.92 -19.53
C GLY A 17 7.07 -22.87 -18.35
N PRO A 18 7.75 -24.01 -18.59
CA PRO A 18 7.99 -25.05 -17.57
C PRO A 18 8.94 -24.64 -16.43
N LEU A 19 9.43 -23.39 -16.40
CA LEU A 19 10.49 -22.95 -15.51
C LEU A 19 10.02 -21.81 -14.60
N THR A 20 9.54 -22.19 -13.43
CA THR A 20 9.50 -21.29 -12.28
C THR A 20 10.92 -21.07 -11.77
N ARG A 21 11.44 -19.85 -11.83
CA ARG A 21 12.83 -19.54 -11.44
C ARG A 21 12.93 -18.34 -10.50
N PRO A 22 13.86 -18.35 -9.52
CA PRO A 22 14.21 -17.14 -8.80
C PRO A 22 14.90 -16.16 -9.75
N VAL A 23 14.46 -14.90 -9.76
CA VAL A 23 15.05 -13.82 -10.54
C VAL A 23 15.38 -12.64 -9.60
N PRO A 24 16.56 -12.00 -9.75
CA PRO A 24 16.80 -10.72 -9.11
C PRO A 24 15.92 -9.66 -9.77
N VAL A 25 15.35 -8.77 -8.97
CA VAL A 25 14.57 -7.62 -9.46
C VAL A 25 14.96 -6.36 -8.70
N ASP A 26 14.91 -5.23 -9.37
CA ASP A 26 15.06 -3.91 -8.74
C ASP A 26 13.67 -3.31 -8.52
N LEU A 27 13.28 -3.14 -7.26
CA LEU A 27 12.08 -2.41 -6.87
C LEU A 27 12.43 -0.93 -6.76
N ARG A 28 11.75 -0.08 -7.53
CA ARG A 28 12.04 1.36 -7.58
C ARG A 28 10.79 2.20 -7.36
N TYR A 29 10.96 3.33 -6.66
CA TYR A 29 9.93 4.35 -6.45
C TYR A 29 10.57 5.73 -6.42
N ASP A 30 10.11 6.61 -7.29
CA ASP A 30 10.52 8.02 -7.31
C ASP A 30 9.48 8.87 -6.55
N PRO A 31 9.83 9.48 -5.41
CA PRO A 31 8.91 10.34 -4.67
C PRO A 31 8.57 11.65 -5.41
N ALA A 32 9.33 12.04 -6.43
CA ALA A 32 9.03 13.19 -7.29
C ALA A 32 8.02 12.86 -8.41
N ASP A 33 7.71 11.58 -8.64
CA ASP A 33 6.69 11.18 -9.61
C ASP A 33 5.28 11.37 -9.02
N GLU A 34 4.51 12.27 -9.63
CA GLU A 34 3.13 12.57 -9.25
C GLU A 34 2.21 11.33 -9.32
N ARG A 35 2.51 10.37 -10.21
CA ARG A 35 1.74 9.13 -10.39
C ARG A 35 1.97 8.13 -9.25
N ARG A 36 3.02 8.31 -8.45
CA ARG A 36 3.36 7.47 -7.29
C ARG A 36 3.43 5.97 -7.67
N THR A 37 4.14 5.67 -8.75
CA THR A 37 4.29 4.32 -9.29
C THR A 37 5.46 3.57 -8.66
N VAL A 38 5.25 2.28 -8.42
CA VAL A 38 6.29 1.31 -8.11
C VAL A 38 6.69 0.63 -9.40
N HIS A 39 7.98 0.49 -9.60
CA HIS A 39 8.61 -0.18 -10.74
C HIS A 39 9.19 -1.52 -10.31
N ILE A 40 8.93 -2.58 -11.07
CA ILE A 40 9.60 -3.88 -10.96
C ILE A 40 10.45 -4.03 -12.22
N ARG A 41 11.77 -3.88 -12.07
CA ARG A 41 12.71 -4.02 -13.18
C ARG A 41 13.43 -5.35 -13.16
N LEU A 42 13.42 -6.04 -14.29
CA LEU A 42 14.12 -7.30 -14.51
C LEU A 42 15.49 -7.08 -15.16
N PRO A 43 16.42 -8.04 -15.06
CA PRO A 43 17.76 -7.92 -15.64
C PRO A 43 17.79 -7.88 -17.16
N ASP A 44 16.74 -8.39 -17.81
CA ASP A 44 16.58 -8.36 -19.27
C ASP A 44 16.10 -7.00 -19.80
N GLY A 45 15.86 -6.03 -18.91
CA GLY A 45 15.43 -4.69 -19.24
C GLY A 45 13.92 -4.47 -19.16
N THR A 46 13.13 -5.52 -18.93
CA THR A 46 11.69 -5.41 -18.70
C THR A 46 11.41 -4.56 -17.46
N ASP A 47 10.47 -3.62 -17.56
CA ASP A 47 10.06 -2.73 -16.47
C ASP A 47 8.54 -2.64 -16.38
N TRP A 48 8.00 -2.99 -15.22
CA TRP A 48 6.57 -2.92 -14.93
C TRP A 48 6.26 -1.84 -13.93
N ALA A 49 5.31 -0.97 -14.26
CA ALA A 49 4.88 0.11 -13.39
C ALA A 49 3.42 -0.05 -12.94
N PHE A 50 3.17 0.13 -11.65
CA PHE A 50 1.81 0.18 -11.10
C PHE A 50 1.73 1.04 -9.86
N GLY A 51 0.52 1.44 -9.45
CA GLY A 51 0.34 2.35 -8.32
C GLY A 51 0.86 1.77 -7.01
N ARG A 52 1.63 2.55 -6.25
CA ARG A 52 2.10 2.17 -4.91
C ARG A 52 0.95 1.76 -3.99
N ASP A 53 -0.19 2.44 -4.12
CA ASP A 53 -1.40 2.18 -3.36
C ASP A 53 -1.99 0.78 -3.65
N LEU A 54 -1.78 0.26 -4.87
CA LEU A 54 -2.19 -1.10 -5.24
C LEU A 54 -1.35 -2.15 -4.49
N LEU A 55 -0.03 -1.93 -4.38
CA LEU A 55 0.86 -2.79 -3.61
C LEU A 55 0.50 -2.80 -2.12
N GLU A 56 0.26 -1.61 -1.55
CA GLU A 56 -0.10 -1.43 -0.14
C GLU A 56 -1.39 -2.15 0.25
N ARG A 57 -2.44 -2.02 -0.58
CA ARG A 57 -3.71 -2.72 -0.35
C ARG A 57 -3.58 -4.21 -0.62
N GLY A 58 -2.84 -4.58 -1.66
CA GLY A 58 -2.56 -5.97 -2.04
C GLY A 58 -1.87 -6.78 -0.95
N LEU A 59 -1.05 -6.15 -0.09
CA LEU A 59 -0.47 -6.79 1.09
C LEU A 59 -1.51 -7.26 2.13
N ARG A 60 -2.72 -6.72 2.11
CA ARG A 60 -3.77 -6.99 3.11
C ARG A 60 -4.89 -7.84 2.55
N THR A 61 -5.28 -7.61 1.31
CA THR A 61 -6.41 -8.27 0.65
C THR A 61 -6.13 -8.40 -0.84
N PRO A 62 -6.65 -9.45 -1.52
CA PRO A 62 -6.65 -9.49 -2.97
C PRO A 62 -7.25 -8.23 -3.58
N ILE A 63 -6.58 -7.66 -4.58
CA ILE A 63 -7.02 -6.48 -5.31
C ILE A 63 -6.56 -6.55 -6.77
N GLU A 64 -7.35 -5.95 -7.65
CA GLU A 64 -7.08 -5.86 -9.08
C GLU A 64 -7.34 -4.44 -9.57
N ARG A 65 -6.48 -3.94 -10.46
CA ARG A 65 -6.66 -2.65 -11.15
C ARG A 65 -6.02 -2.72 -12.53
N GLY A 66 -6.87 -2.65 -13.56
CA GLY A 66 -6.41 -2.71 -14.94
C GLY A 66 -5.70 -4.04 -15.20
N ALA A 67 -4.47 -3.99 -15.72
CA ALA A 67 -3.67 -5.16 -16.05
C ALA A 67 -2.87 -5.74 -14.87
N VAL A 68 -3.17 -5.33 -13.63
CA VAL A 68 -2.38 -5.71 -12.44
C VAL A 68 -3.27 -6.27 -11.35
N ARG A 69 -2.91 -7.46 -10.89
CA ARG A 69 -3.57 -8.14 -9.76
C ARG A 69 -2.55 -8.45 -8.68
N VAL A 70 -2.90 -8.17 -7.42
CA VAL A 70 -2.02 -8.35 -6.27
C VAL A 70 -2.77 -9.05 -5.15
N TRP A 71 -2.21 -10.12 -4.59
CA TRP A 71 -2.84 -10.84 -3.48
C TRP A 71 -1.84 -11.54 -2.57
N PRO A 72 -2.14 -11.66 -1.26
CA PRO A 72 -1.32 -12.45 -0.35
C PRO A 72 -1.52 -13.94 -0.61
N CYS A 73 -0.43 -14.70 -0.56
CA CYS A 73 -0.42 -16.15 -0.65
C CYS A 73 0.22 -16.71 0.63
N GLY A 74 -0.61 -17.08 1.59
CA GLY A 74 -0.16 -17.46 2.93
C GLY A 74 0.38 -16.28 3.73
N ARG A 75 1.30 -16.54 4.66
CA ARG A 75 1.77 -15.53 5.63
C ARG A 75 2.99 -14.73 5.17
N THR A 76 3.72 -15.24 4.18
CA THR A 76 5.05 -14.71 3.83
C THR A 76 5.19 -14.33 2.38
N GLN A 77 4.24 -14.70 1.52
CA GLN A 77 4.35 -14.46 0.07
C GLN A 77 3.27 -13.51 -0.41
N LEU A 78 3.63 -12.59 -1.29
CA LEU A 78 2.71 -11.78 -2.08
C LEU A 78 2.87 -12.18 -3.54
N ILE A 79 1.75 -12.32 -4.25
CA ILE A 79 1.74 -12.53 -5.68
C ILE A 79 1.37 -11.22 -6.37
N VAL A 80 2.10 -10.89 -7.43
CA VAL A 80 1.84 -9.79 -8.35
C VAL A 80 1.72 -10.40 -9.74
N GLU A 81 0.53 -10.37 -10.32
CA GLU A 81 0.24 -10.82 -11.68
C GLU A 81 0.06 -9.60 -12.58
N LEU A 82 0.74 -9.64 -13.72
CA LEU A 82 0.85 -8.55 -14.68
C LEU A 82 0.46 -9.07 -16.06
N HIS A 83 -0.53 -8.43 -16.67
CA HIS A 83 -1.03 -8.80 -17.99
C HIS A 83 -0.45 -7.85 -19.06
N SER A 84 0.12 -8.43 -20.11
CA SER A 84 0.58 -7.76 -21.33
C SER A 84 -0.17 -8.33 -22.54
N THR A 85 -0.03 -7.68 -23.69
CA THR A 85 -0.34 -8.26 -25.00
C THR A 85 0.41 -9.56 -25.27
N ASP A 86 1.62 -9.69 -24.73
CA ASP A 86 2.51 -10.84 -24.94
C ASP A 86 2.26 -12.01 -23.98
N GLY A 87 1.39 -11.82 -22.98
CA GLY A 87 1.04 -12.87 -22.01
C GLY A 87 0.97 -12.37 -20.57
N VAL A 88 1.10 -13.30 -19.63
CA VAL A 88 1.00 -13.03 -18.19
C VAL A 88 2.33 -13.30 -17.50
N GLU A 89 2.77 -12.36 -16.67
CA GLU A 89 3.90 -12.53 -15.78
C GLU A 89 3.45 -12.53 -14.32
N VAL A 90 3.79 -13.61 -13.61
CA VAL A 90 3.43 -13.76 -12.20
C VAL A 90 4.70 -13.74 -11.34
N PHE A 91 4.80 -12.74 -10.47
CA PHE A 91 5.89 -12.60 -9.52
C PHE A 91 5.43 -12.99 -8.12
N GLN A 92 6.19 -13.87 -7.49
CA GLN A 92 6.08 -14.15 -6.07
C GLN A 92 7.20 -13.45 -5.30
N PHE A 93 6.83 -12.64 -4.31
CA PHE A 93 7.72 -11.88 -3.44
C PHE A 93 7.56 -12.26 -1.97
N GLU A 94 8.66 -12.14 -1.23
CA GLU A 94 8.60 -12.20 0.23
C GLU A 94 8.02 -10.90 0.81
N ILE A 95 6.96 -11.03 1.63
CA ILE A 95 6.18 -9.90 2.15
C ILE A 95 7.04 -8.92 2.94
N ARG A 96 7.98 -9.37 3.79
CA ARG A 96 8.81 -8.44 4.58
C ARG A 96 9.70 -7.58 3.71
N THR A 97 10.13 -8.07 2.54
CA THR A 97 10.88 -7.28 1.57
C THR A 97 10.03 -6.13 1.01
N LEU A 98 8.78 -6.41 0.64
CA LEU A 98 7.85 -5.38 0.15
C LEU A 98 7.45 -4.38 1.24
N ILE A 99 7.24 -4.84 2.48
CA ILE A 99 6.98 -3.96 3.63
C ILE A 99 8.16 -3.01 3.85
N ARG A 100 9.40 -3.51 3.83
CA ARG A 100 10.61 -2.67 3.98
C ARG A 100 10.74 -1.65 2.86
N PHE A 101 10.42 -2.04 1.62
CA PHE A 101 10.41 -1.14 0.48
C PHE A 101 9.37 -0.03 0.68
N LEU A 102 8.11 -0.36 0.97
CA LEU A 102 7.04 0.61 1.21
C LEU A 102 7.33 1.54 2.40
N ALA A 103 7.89 1.02 3.49
CA ALA A 103 8.28 1.85 4.63
C ALA A 103 9.27 2.96 4.22
N ARG A 104 10.22 2.65 3.32
CA ARG A 104 11.16 3.64 2.77
C ARG A 104 10.47 4.64 1.85
N THR A 105 9.48 4.24 1.05
CA THR A 105 8.74 5.16 0.19
C THR A 105 7.90 6.15 1.00
N HIS A 106 7.30 5.70 2.11
CA HIS A 106 6.58 6.57 3.04
C HIS A 106 7.48 7.59 3.72
N ALA A 107 8.68 7.18 4.16
CA ALA A 107 9.63 8.08 4.82
C ALA A 107 10.11 9.24 3.92
N GLN A 108 9.98 9.10 2.60
CA GLN A 108 10.44 10.07 1.61
C GLN A 108 9.33 10.91 0.98
N THR A 109 8.08 10.53 1.24
CA THR A 109 6.92 11.35 0.89
C THR A 109 6.64 12.24 2.09
N PRO A 110 6.79 13.57 2.02
CA PRO A 110 6.39 14.44 3.12
C PRO A 110 4.93 14.12 3.45
N ALA A 111 4.62 13.94 4.72
CA ALA A 111 3.25 13.73 5.16
C ALA A 111 2.44 14.94 4.71
N THR A 112 1.64 14.80 3.64
CA THR A 112 0.40 15.56 3.55
C THR A 112 -0.44 15.01 4.69
N SER A 113 -0.31 15.59 5.88
CA SER A 113 -1.26 15.38 6.96
C SER A 113 -2.64 15.74 6.41
N PRO A 114 -3.59 14.80 6.30
CA PRO A 114 -4.98 15.16 6.09
C PRO A 114 -5.56 15.56 7.46
N ASP A 115 -5.01 16.58 8.10
CA ASP A 115 -5.57 17.20 9.32
C ASP A 115 -4.78 18.49 9.66
N ALA A 116 -5.05 19.57 8.94
CA ALA A 116 -4.72 20.93 9.37
C ALA A 116 -5.87 21.92 9.14
N ASP A 117 -7.06 21.42 8.78
CA ASP A 117 -8.30 22.18 8.67
C ASP A 117 -9.39 21.66 9.64
N ARG A 118 -9.02 20.85 10.64
CA ARG A 118 -9.91 20.62 11.77
C ARG A 118 -9.71 21.76 12.78
N GLU A 119 -10.43 22.85 12.54
CA GLU A 119 -10.64 23.88 13.55
C GLU A 119 -11.05 23.20 14.88
N PRO A 120 -10.38 23.51 16.01
CA PRO A 120 -10.77 22.95 17.29
C PRO A 120 -12.15 23.48 17.68
N GLN A 121 -13.18 22.65 17.48
CA GLN A 121 -14.50 22.91 18.06
C GLN A 121 -14.36 22.96 19.59
N PRO A 122 -14.75 24.07 20.25
CA PRO A 122 -14.76 24.13 21.71
C PRO A 122 -15.76 23.11 22.26
N PRO A 123 -15.51 22.51 23.45
CA PRO A 123 -16.39 21.50 23.99
C PRO A 123 -17.76 22.12 24.30
N ALA A 124 -18.79 21.68 23.56
CA ALA A 124 -20.17 21.97 23.86
C ALA A 124 -20.47 21.47 25.28
N ARG A 125 -20.82 22.42 26.15
CA ARG A 125 -21.29 22.19 27.51
C ARG A 125 -22.38 21.13 27.49
N THR A 126 -22.11 19.99 28.11
CA THR A 126 -23.14 19.04 28.52
C THR A 126 -24.07 19.77 29.48
N THR A 127 -25.28 20.08 29.01
CA THR A 127 -26.40 20.45 29.87
C THR A 127 -26.84 19.20 30.63
N ALA A 128 -26.23 19.00 31.79
CA ALA A 128 -26.78 18.11 32.80
C ALA A 128 -28.03 18.77 33.38
N ARG A 129 -29.18 18.19 33.06
CA ARG A 129 -30.47 18.39 33.71
C ARG A 129 -30.42 17.76 35.11
N PRO A 130 -30.80 18.48 36.19
CA PRO A 130 -31.34 17.83 37.37
C PRO A 130 -32.82 18.19 37.52
N GLU A 131 -33.59 17.13 37.71
CA GLU A 131 -35.02 17.09 37.89
C GLU A 131 -35.38 17.73 39.24
N ARG A 132 -36.31 18.68 39.24
CA ARG A 132 -36.92 19.21 40.48
C ARG A 132 -38.38 18.80 40.49
N GLY A 133 -38.62 17.53 40.82
CA GLY A 133 -39.93 17.03 41.22
C GLY A 133 -40.28 17.61 42.59
N ALA A 134 -41.34 18.41 42.62
CA ALA A 134 -41.89 19.00 43.81
C ALA A 134 -42.51 17.91 44.71
N GLN A 135 -42.19 17.96 46.01
CA GLN A 135 -43.00 17.35 47.05
C GLN A 135 -43.02 18.31 48.24
N PRO A 136 -44.20 18.83 48.61
CA PRO A 136 -44.46 19.22 49.97
C PRO A 136 -45.52 18.29 50.57
N ALA A 137 -45.14 17.60 51.65
CA ALA A 137 -46.07 17.05 52.60
C ALA A 137 -46.38 18.15 53.63
N ARG A 138 -47.64 18.59 53.71
CA ARG A 138 -48.29 19.12 54.92
C ARG A 138 -49.81 19.12 54.74
N GLY A 139 -50.52 18.51 55.70
CA GLY A 139 -51.97 18.63 55.89
C GLY A 139 -52.68 17.29 55.86
#